data_AF-A0A944XYM6-F1
#
_entry.id   AF-A0A944XYM6-F1
#
_cell.length_a   1.000
_cell.length_b   1.000
_cell.length_c   1.000
_cell.angle_alpha   90.00
_cell.angle_beta   90.00
_cell.angle_gamma   90.00
#
_symmetry.space_group_name_H-M   'P 1'
#
loop_
_entity.id
_entity.type
_entity.pdbx_description
1 polymer ?
#
loop_
_entity_poly.entity_id
_entity_poly.type
_entity_poly.pdbx_seq_one_letter_code
_entity_poly.pdbx_strand_id
1 'polypeptide(L)' 'MYNQYLTRGEPIAFAVTLDGKIGYYRYCEDVQCLPDNGARNAVDGCEEAYGQPCKLYANGKNVVWRFSGASAK' A
#
# COMPACT_ATOMS: atom_id res chain seq x y z
N MET A 1 1.23 -6.08 -8.90
CA MET A 1 0.72 -4.82 -8.30
C MET A 1 1.83 -3.99 -7.66
N TYR A 2 2.66 -4.53 -6.78
CA TYR A 2 3.74 -3.77 -6.13
C TYR A 2 4.78 -3.16 -7.09
N ASN A 3 5.23 -3.90 -8.12
CA ASN A 3 6.14 -3.31 -9.13
C ASN A 3 5.51 -2.14 -9.91
N GLN A 4 4.19 -2.17 -10.15
CA GLN A 4 3.50 -1.06 -10.82
C GLN A 4 3.42 0.17 -9.91
N TYR A 5 3.22 -0.04 -8.61
CA TYR A 5 3.29 1.00 -7.59
C TYR A 5 4.65 1.71 -7.58
N LEU A 6 5.76 0.96 -7.70
CA LEU A 6 7.11 1.53 -7.74
C LEU A 6 7.43 2.29 -9.03
N THR A 7 6.71 2.05 -10.12
CA THR A 7 6.94 2.70 -11.42
C THR A 7 6.13 3.99 -11.63
N ARG A 8 5.17 4.31 -10.75
CA ARG A 8 4.44 5.58 -10.82
C ARG A 8 5.24 6.70 -10.16
N GLY A 9 5.13 7.93 -10.67
CA GLY A 9 6.02 9.06 -10.38
C GLY A 9 6.41 9.22 -8.91
N GLU A 10 5.41 9.39 -8.04
CA GLU A 10 5.60 9.51 -6.59
C GLU A 10 4.70 8.49 -5.86
N PRO A 11 5.23 7.30 -5.50
CA PRO A 11 4.49 6.32 -4.69
C PRO A 11 4.26 6.89 -3.29
N ILE A 12 3.01 6.90 -2.82
CA ILE A 12 2.65 7.44 -1.50
C ILE A 12 2.55 6.32 -0.48
N ALA A 13 1.67 5.35 -0.74
CA ALA A 13 1.46 4.23 0.17
C ALA A 13 0.84 3.05 -0.57
N PHE A 14 1.17 1.85 -0.11
CA PHE A 14 0.62 0.59 -0.58
C PHE A 14 0.11 -0.21 0.60
N ALA A 15 -1.18 -0.52 0.58
CA ALA A 15 -1.84 -1.39 1.54
C ALA A 15 -2.22 -2.72 0.88
N VAL A 16 -2.41 -3.72 1.70
CA VAL A 16 -2.64 -5.10 1.28
C VAL A 16 -3.56 -5.78 2.28
N THR A 17 -4.34 -6.74 1.83
CA THR A 17 -5.14 -7.61 2.71
C THR A 17 -4.24 -8.41 3.65
N LEU A 18 -4.77 -8.89 4.78
CA LEU A 18 -3.99 -9.65 5.76
C LEU A 18 -3.39 -10.96 5.21
N ASP A 19 -3.96 -11.51 4.15
CA ASP A 19 -3.45 -12.68 3.44
C ASP A 19 -2.47 -12.34 2.31
N GLY A 20 -2.26 -11.04 2.04
CA GLY A 20 -1.33 -10.52 1.03
C GLY A 20 -1.71 -10.77 -0.42
N LYS A 21 -2.92 -11.28 -0.68
CA LYS A 21 -3.35 -11.62 -2.05
C LYS A 21 -3.81 -10.42 -2.84
N ILE A 22 -4.34 -9.40 -2.16
CA ILE A 22 -4.93 -8.22 -2.79
C ILE A 22 -4.20 -6.98 -2.30
N GLY A 23 -3.84 -6.10 -3.23
CA GLY A 23 -3.11 -4.87 -2.93
C GLY A 23 -3.81 -3.63 -3.48
N TYR A 24 -3.81 -2.57 -2.71
CA TYR A 24 -4.34 -1.25 -3.03
C TYR A 24 -3.23 -0.22 -2.89
N TYR A 25 -2.98 0.59 -3.93
CA TYR A 25 -2.01 1.67 -3.86
C TYR A 25 -2.64 3.03 -4.10
N ARG A 26 -2.13 4.04 -3.41
CA ARG A 26 -2.32 5.45 -3.75
C ARG A 26 -1.02 5.98 -4.34
N TYR A 27 -1.15 6.71 -5.44
CA TYR A 27 -0.06 7.41 -6.08
C TYR A 27 -0.47 8.87 -6.29
N CYS A 28 0.53 9.76 -6.28
CA CYS A 28 0.36 11.14 -6.70
C CYS A 28 0.71 11.27 -8.17
N GLU A 29 -0.14 11.96 -8.93
CA GLU A 29 0.20 12.42 -10.28
C GLU A 29 1.07 13.69 -10.25
N ASP A 30 0.92 14.53 -9.20
CA ASP A 30 1.64 15.79 -8.99
C ASP A 30 2.14 15.93 -7.53
N VAL A 31 3.17 16.75 -7.29
CA VAL A 31 3.81 16.90 -5.95
C VAL A 31 2.83 17.43 -4.88
N GLN A 32 1.75 18.10 -5.29
CA GLN A 32 0.80 18.76 -4.38
C GLN A 32 -0.19 17.83 -3.68
N CYS A 33 -0.31 16.57 -4.11
CA CYS A 33 -1.26 15.65 -3.51
C CYS A 33 -0.67 14.83 -2.36
N LEU A 34 0.56 15.09 -1.91
CA LEU A 34 1.18 14.46 -0.74
C LEU A 34 0.39 14.86 0.52
N PRO A 35 -0.48 13.99 1.07
CA PRO A 35 -1.18 14.29 2.30
C PRO A 35 -0.32 13.80 3.47
N ASP A 36 -0.33 14.51 4.60
CA ASP A 36 0.22 14.03 5.88
C ASP A 36 -0.32 12.62 6.28
N ASN A 37 -1.42 12.17 5.67
CA ASN A 37 -2.14 10.92 5.98
C ASN A 37 -2.14 9.87 4.84
N GLY A 38 -1.17 9.90 3.91
CA GLY A 38 -1.11 8.97 2.77
C GLY A 38 -1.18 7.48 3.15
N ALA A 39 -0.49 7.09 4.22
CA ALA A 39 -0.51 5.73 4.77
C ALA A 39 -1.90 5.29 5.26
N ARG A 40 -2.58 6.14 6.02
CA ARG A 40 -3.91 5.84 6.55
C ARG A 40 -4.96 5.74 5.45
N ASN A 41 -4.93 6.68 4.50
CA ASN A 41 -5.80 6.65 3.33
C ASN A 41 -5.63 5.38 2.47
N ALA A 42 -4.41 4.84 2.36
CA ALA A 42 -4.18 3.60 1.63
C ALA A 42 -4.80 2.39 2.34
N VAL A 43 -4.74 2.35 3.67
CA VAL A 43 -5.38 1.29 4.48
C VAL A 43 -6.89 1.44 4.40
N ASP A 44 -7.45 2.60 4.72
CA ASP A 44 -8.88 2.85 4.72
C ASP A 44 -9.49 2.54 3.34
N GLY A 45 -8.86 3.01 2.24
CA GLY A 45 -9.31 2.71 0.88
C GLY A 45 -9.20 1.24 0.49
N CYS A 46 -8.23 0.51 1.04
CA CYS A 46 -8.15 -0.95 0.86
C CYS A 46 -9.29 -1.67 1.59
N GLU A 47 -9.58 -1.27 2.83
CA GLU A 47 -10.66 -1.86 3.63
C GLU A 47 -12.03 -1.57 3.02
N GLU A 48 -12.27 -0.34 2.55
CA GLU A 48 -13.48 0.05 1.85
C GLU A 48 -13.66 -0.69 0.52
N ALA A 49 -12.59 -0.83 -0.27
CA ALA A 49 -12.66 -1.47 -1.58
C ALA A 49 -12.91 -2.99 -1.50
N TYR A 50 -12.43 -3.64 -0.44
CA TYR A 50 -12.44 -5.10 -0.33
C TYR A 50 -13.29 -5.65 0.81
N GLY A 51 -13.88 -4.79 1.65
CA GLY A 51 -14.74 -5.18 2.77
C GLY A 51 -14.05 -6.07 3.81
N GLN A 52 -12.72 -5.97 3.91
CA GLN A 52 -11.91 -6.82 4.79
C GLN A 52 -10.70 -6.05 5.34
N PRO A 53 -10.12 -6.46 6.48
CA PRO A 53 -9.01 -5.75 7.09
C PRO A 53 -7.78 -5.69 6.17
N CYS A 54 -7.15 -4.53 6.12
CA CYS A 54 -5.92 -4.30 5.38
C CYS A 54 -4.80 -3.78 6.28
N LYS A 55 -3.56 -3.90 5.79
CA LYS A 55 -2.37 -3.36 6.45
C LYS A 55 -1.49 -2.65 5.45
N LEU A 56 -0.78 -1.64 5.94
CA LEU A 56 0.21 -0.92 5.17
C LEU A 56 1.41 -1.82 4.89
N TYR A 57 1.69 -2.09 3.62
CA TYR A 57 2.87 -2.83 3.17
C TYR A 57 4.06 -1.90 2.94
N ALA A 58 3.83 -0.78 2.24
CA ALA A 58 4.87 0.19 1.95
C ALA A 58 4.38 1.63 2.17
N ASN A 59 5.27 2.47 2.67
CA ASN A 59 5.11 3.92 2.76
C ASN A 59 6.18 4.57 1.88
N GLY A 60 5.75 5.16 0.77
CA GLY A 60 6.62 5.49 -0.34
C GLY A 60 7.41 4.28 -0.84
N LYS A 61 8.72 4.43 -1.02
CA LYS A 61 9.60 3.34 -1.45
C LYS A 61 10.01 2.40 -0.30
N ASN A 62 9.60 2.70 0.94
CA ASN A 62 9.98 1.92 2.11
C ASN A 62 8.95 0.84 2.40
N VAL A 63 9.36 -0.43 2.37
CA VAL A 63 8.53 -1.54 2.86
C VAL A 63 8.53 -1.52 4.38
N VAL A 64 7.35 -1.34 4.98
CA VAL A 64 7.15 -1.20 6.44
C VAL A 64 6.49 -2.42 7.08
N TRP A 65 5.88 -3.29 6.27
CA TRP A 65 5.34 -4.56 6.75
C TRP A 65 5.79 -5.71 5.87
N ARG A 66 6.27 -6.78 6.51
CA ARG A 66 6.62 -8.03 5.85
C ARG A 66 5.64 -9.09 6.31
N PHE A 67 4.97 -9.73 5.36
CA PHE A 67 4.18 -10.91 5.64
C PHE A 67 5.11 -12.03 6.11
N SER A 68 4.97 -12.48 7.35
CA SER A 68 5.56 -13.74 7.82
C SER A 68 4.77 -14.95 7.32
N GLY A 69 4.08 -14.83 6.17
CA GLY A 69 3.40 -15.91 5.46
C GLY A 69 4.25 -16.58 4.38
N ALA A 70 5.50 -16.15 4.22
CA ALA A 70 6.51 -16.82 3.40
C ALA A 70 7.88 -16.73 4.07
N SER A 71 8.03 -17.44 5.19
CA SER A 71 9.31 -18.06 5.51
C SER A 71 9.10 -19.57 5.49
N ALA A 72 9.38 -20.20 4.36
CA ALA A 72 9.61 -21.63 4.32
C ALA A 72 10.67 -21.95 3.27
N LYS A 73 11.92 -22.00 3.76
CA LYS A 73 13.14 -22.60 3.21
C LYS A 73 13.67 -22.11 1.86
#